data_AF-A0A946H6J2-F1
#
_entry.id   AF-A0A946H6J2-F1
#
_cell.length_a   1.000
_cell.length_b   1.000
_cell.length_c   1.000
_cell.angle_alpha   90.00
_cell.angle_beta   90.00
_cell.angle_gamma   90.00
#
_symmetry.space_group_name_H-M   'P 1'
#
loop_
_entity.id
_entity.type
_entity.pdbx_description
1 polymer ?
#
loop_
_entity_poly.entity_id
_entity_poly.type
_entity_poly.pdbx_seq_one_letter_code
_entity_poly.pdbx_strand_id
1 'polypeptide(L)'
;MVARADQKAVWAMTTAWPKDAPGVGDSAARFAAMVNLMAPDRLEITVHGAGEIAGAFEALDAVQDGRADLLHGSPYFWASRDPSLNFFTSIPFG
;
A
#
# COMPACT_ATOMS: atom_id res chain seq x y z
N MET A 1 35.08 -9.48 0.36
CA MET A 1 33.75 -8.90 0.65
C MET A 1 32.76 -9.66 -0.22
N VAL A 2 32.00 -10.59 0.37
CA VAL A 2 31.09 -11.46 -0.39
C VAL A 2 29.89 -10.61 -0.82
N ALA A 3 29.67 -10.47 -2.13
CA ALA A 3 28.47 -9.85 -2.67
C ALA A 3 27.26 -10.62 -2.13
N ARG A 4 26.39 -9.96 -1.36
CA ARG A 4 25.07 -10.52 -1.06
C ARG A 4 24.38 -10.66 -2.41
N ALA A 5 24.04 -11.89 -2.81
CA ALA A 5 23.05 -12.08 -3.86
C ALA A 5 21.80 -11.31 -3.40
N ASP A 6 21.38 -10.29 -4.16
CA ASP A 6 20.17 -9.52 -3.89
C ASP A 6 18.99 -10.51 -3.83
N GLN A 7 18.61 -10.94 -2.63
CA GLN A 7 17.42 -11.77 -2.44
C GLN A 7 16.21 -10.96 -2.90
N LYS A 8 15.38 -11.58 -3.74
CA LYS A 8 14.10 -10.99 -4.17
C LYS A 8 13.30 -10.57 -2.94
N ALA A 9 13.04 -9.27 -2.81
CA ALA A 9 12.20 -8.75 -1.76
C ALA A 9 10.74 -9.11 -2.04
N VAL A 10 10.01 -9.59 -1.03
CA VAL A 10 8.58 -9.82 -1.11
C VAL A 10 7.91 -8.81 -0.20
N TRP A 11 7.11 -7.91 -0.78
CA TRP A 11 6.44 -6.84 -0.07
C TRP A 11 4.94 -7.08 -0.03
N ALA A 12 4.36 -6.95 1.17
CA ALA A 12 2.93 -6.99 1.38
C ALA A 12 2.35 -5.57 1.29
N MET A 13 1.43 -5.34 0.35
CA MET A 13 0.68 -4.10 0.25
C MET A 13 -0.71 -4.25 0.86
N THR A 14 -0.96 -3.57 1.97
CA THR A 14 -2.29 -3.47 2.56
C THR A 14 -3.09 -2.36 1.89
N THR A 15 -4.40 -2.56 1.74
CA THR A 15 -5.28 -1.57 1.13
C THR A 15 -6.43 -1.19 2.05
N ALA A 16 -6.88 0.06 1.95
CA ALA A 16 -8.06 0.56 2.67
C ALA A 16 -9.39 0.14 1.98
N TRP A 17 -9.32 -0.68 0.94
CA TRP A 17 -10.44 -1.03 0.05
C TRP A 17 -10.75 -2.52 0.15
N PRO A 18 -12.01 -2.96 -0.06
CA PRO A 18 -12.29 -4.37 -0.28
C PRO A 18 -11.44 -4.94 -1.43
N LYS A 19 -11.19 -6.26 -1.39
CA LYS A 19 -10.55 -6.96 -2.50
C LYS A 19 -11.35 -6.71 -3.78
N ASP A 20 -10.65 -6.44 -4.88
CA ASP A 20 -11.22 -6.20 -6.22
C ASP A 20 -12.21 -5.03 -6.28
N ALA A 21 -12.06 -4.04 -5.38
CA ALA A 21 -12.85 -2.82 -5.43
C ALA A 21 -12.60 -2.04 -6.74
N PRO A 22 -13.64 -1.72 -7.51
CA PRO A 22 -13.47 -1.09 -8.82
C PRO A 22 -12.82 0.30 -8.69
N GLY A 23 -11.90 0.60 -9.60
CA GLY A 23 -11.16 1.86 -9.66
C GLY A 23 -9.97 1.92 -8.69
N VAL A 24 -10.24 2.12 -7.39
CA VAL A 24 -9.16 2.30 -6.39
C VAL A 24 -8.45 1.00 -6.03
N GLY A 25 -9.17 -0.13 -5.95
CA GLY A 25 -8.56 -1.45 -5.78
C GLY A 25 -7.81 -1.89 -7.04
N ASP A 26 -8.43 -1.67 -8.21
CA ASP A 26 -7.79 -1.95 -9.50
C ASP A 26 -6.47 -1.19 -9.68
N SER A 27 -6.40 0.07 -9.22
CA SER A 27 -5.18 0.88 -9.28
C SER A 27 -4.05 0.28 -8.45
N ALA A 28 -4.36 -0.27 -7.27
CA ALA A 28 -3.41 -0.99 -6.43
C ALA A 28 -2.91 -2.27 -7.12
N ALA A 29 -3.83 -3.08 -7.66
CA ALA A 29 -3.46 -4.30 -8.38
C ALA A 29 -2.60 -3.99 -9.61
N ARG A 30 -2.94 -2.93 -10.36
CA ARG A 30 -2.15 -2.47 -11.52
C ARG A 30 -0.75 -2.03 -11.11
N PHE A 31 -0.61 -1.30 -10.01
CA PHE A 31 0.69 -0.88 -9.48
C PHE A 31 1.56 -2.09 -9.14
N ALA A 32 1.02 -3.06 -8.39
CA ALA A 32 1.75 -4.29 -8.04
C ALA A 32 2.16 -5.08 -9.29
N ALA A 33 1.25 -5.23 -10.26
CA ALA A 33 1.54 -5.93 -11.51
C ALA A 33 2.67 -5.23 -12.32
N MET A 34 2.67 -3.90 -12.39
CA MET A 34 3.72 -3.13 -13.06
C MET A 34 5.08 -3.33 -12.39
N VAL A 35 5.13 -3.26 -11.05
CA VAL A 35 6.38 -3.46 -10.31
C VAL A 35 6.91 -4.89 -10.52
N ASN A 36 6.04 -5.89 -10.41
CA ASN A 36 6.41 -7.29 -10.59
C ASN A 36 6.92 -7.56 -12.01
N LEU A 37 6.40 -6.85 -13.02
CA LEU A 37 6.88 -6.93 -14.40
C LEU A 37 8.23 -6.23 -14.60
N MET A 38 8.45 -5.08 -13.97
CA MET A 38 9.67 -4.28 -14.14
C MET A 38 10.86 -4.78 -13.31
N ALA A 39 10.59 -5.45 -12.19
CA ALA A 39 11.60 -5.90 -11.23
C ALA A 39 11.45 -7.39 -10.86
N PRO A 40 11.30 -8.32 -11.83
CA PRO A 40 10.90 -9.71 -11.55
C PRO A 40 11.87 -10.47 -10.64
N ASP A 41 13.17 -10.15 -10.70
CA ASP A 41 14.21 -10.80 -9.91
C ASP A 41 14.55 -10.05 -8.61
N ARG A 42 13.95 -8.87 -8.39
CA ARG A 42 14.32 -7.97 -7.28
C ARG A 42 13.19 -7.70 -6.31
N LEU A 43 11.94 -7.59 -6.80
CA LEU A 43 10.80 -7.21 -5.98
C LEU A 43 9.53 -7.91 -6.47
N GLU A 44 8.78 -8.46 -5.53
CA GLU A 44 7.41 -8.95 -5.73
C GLU A 44 6.48 -8.32 -4.71
N ILE A 45 5.44 -7.65 -5.20
CA ILE A 45 4.39 -7.04 -4.39
C ILE A 45 3.15 -7.95 -4.43
N THR A 46 2.62 -8.28 -3.25
CA THR A 46 1.33 -8.95 -3.08
C THR A 46 0.30 -7.98 -2.50
N VAL A 47 -0.88 -7.91 -3.12
CA VAL A 47 -1.95 -6.99 -2.70
C VAL A 47 -2.94 -7.67 -1.76
N HIS A 48 -3.18 -7.02 -0.62
CA HIS A 48 -4.08 -7.46 0.42
C HIS A 48 -5.26 -6.50 0.57
N GLY A 49 -6.47 -7.04 0.48
CA GLY A 49 -7.70 -6.28 0.71
C GLY A 49 -7.82 -5.82 2.17
N ALA A 50 -8.70 -4.85 2.40
CA ALA A 50 -9.10 -4.44 3.74
C ALA A 50 -9.60 -5.67 4.53
N GLY A 51 -9.06 -5.88 5.73
CA GLY A 51 -9.34 -7.00 6.60
C GLY A 51 -8.42 -8.21 6.44
N GLU A 52 -7.59 -8.30 5.37
CA GLU A 52 -6.64 -9.42 5.22
C GLU A 52 -5.39 -9.25 6.11
N ILE A 53 -4.87 -8.02 6.24
CA ILE A 53 -3.75 -7.68 7.15
C ILE A 53 -4.22 -6.77 8.29
N ALA A 54 -5.04 -5.77 7.95
CA ALA A 54 -5.54 -4.76 8.88
C ALA A 54 -6.90 -4.27 8.42
N GLY A 55 -7.70 -3.71 9.34
CA GLY A 55 -8.93 -3.03 8.98
C GLY A 55 -8.69 -1.85 8.02
N ALA A 56 -9.73 -1.41 7.31
CA ALA A 56 -9.61 -0.36 6.29
C ALA A 56 -8.94 0.93 6.80
N PHE A 57 -9.27 1.36 8.02
CA PHE A 57 -8.71 2.55 8.65
C PHE A 57 -7.43 2.28 9.47
N GLU A 58 -7.05 1.03 9.65
CA GLU A 58 -5.85 0.60 10.38
C GLU A 58 -4.68 0.30 9.43
N ALA A 59 -4.88 0.46 8.13
CA ALA A 59 -3.88 0.13 7.12
C ALA A 59 -2.59 0.99 7.26
N LEU A 60 -2.70 2.25 7.73
CA LEU A 60 -1.53 3.07 8.07
C LEU A 60 -0.78 2.53 9.29
N ASP A 61 -1.50 2.09 10.32
CA ASP A 61 -0.89 1.46 11.49
C ASP A 61 -0.18 0.17 11.11
N ALA A 62 -0.74 -0.61 10.19
CA ALA A 62 -0.12 -1.83 9.70
C ALA A 62 1.25 -1.59 9.07
N VAL A 63 1.42 -0.48 8.34
CA VAL A 63 2.73 -0.12 7.78
C VAL A 63 3.66 0.45 8.86
N GLN A 64 3.15 1.27 9.77
CA GLN A 64 3.96 1.83 10.86
C GLN A 64 4.52 0.74 11.80
N ASP A 65 3.72 -0.29 12.07
CA ASP A 65 4.10 -1.44 12.91
C ASP A 65 4.96 -2.48 12.17
N GLY A 66 5.17 -2.33 10.85
CA GLY A 66 5.88 -3.30 10.02
C GLY A 66 5.11 -4.60 9.74
N ARG A 67 3.78 -4.60 9.91
CA ARG A 67 2.88 -5.70 9.53
C ARG A 67 2.63 -5.75 8.02
N ALA A 68 2.80 -4.62 7.33
CA ALA A 68 2.81 -4.50 5.88
C ALA A 68 3.96 -3.57 5.44
N ASP A 69 4.49 -3.78 4.24
CA ASP A 69 5.57 -2.96 3.68
C ASP A 69 5.03 -1.72 2.97
N LEU A 70 3.79 -1.81 2.45
CA LEU A 70 3.16 -0.79 1.61
C LEU A 70 1.70 -0.58 2.01
N LEU A 71 1.25 0.66 1.83
CA LEU A 71 -0.15 1.07 2.00
C LEU A 71 -0.67 1.63 0.68
N HIS A 72 -1.86 1.18 0.27
CA HIS A 72 -2.67 1.86 -0.75
C HIS A 72 -4.00 2.31 -0.15
N GLY A 73 -4.16 3.62 -0.03
CA GLY A 73 -5.34 4.24 0.54
C GLY A 73 -5.30 5.73 0.29
N SER A 74 -6.21 6.44 0.93
CA SER A 74 -6.31 7.89 0.75
C SER A 74 -5.96 8.60 2.06
N PRO A 75 -4.93 9.47 2.07
CA PRO A 75 -4.42 10.14 3.27
C PRO A 75 -5.46 10.77 4.20
N TYR A 76 -6.54 11.37 3.66
CA TYR A 76 -7.62 11.97 4.46
C TYR A 76 -8.33 11.00 5.44
N PHE A 77 -8.22 9.68 5.24
CA PHE A 77 -8.72 8.69 6.21
C PHE A 77 -8.03 8.80 7.57
N TRP A 78 -6.82 9.36 7.60
CA TRP A 78 -6.02 9.54 8.80
C TRP A 78 -5.87 11.01 9.20
N ALA A 79 -6.73 11.89 8.69
CA ALA A 79 -6.74 13.32 9.02
C ALA A 79 -6.87 13.63 10.53
N SER A 80 -7.45 12.69 11.30
CA SER A 80 -7.51 12.79 12.77
C SER A 80 -6.16 12.62 13.46
N ARG A 81 -5.17 11.99 12.79
CA ARG A 81 -3.79 11.86 13.28
C ARG A 81 -2.98 13.11 13.01
N ASP A 82 -3.07 13.61 11.78
CA ASP A 82 -2.47 14.87 11.37
C ASP A 82 -3.40 15.55 10.34
N PRO A 83 -3.92 16.75 10.65
CA PRO A 83 -4.75 17.52 9.72
C PRO A 83 -4.08 17.79 8.37
N SER A 84 -2.73 17.78 8.31
CA SER A 84 -1.96 17.98 7.08
C SER A 84 -2.23 16.89 6.03
N LEU A 85 -2.66 15.70 6.46
CA LEU A 85 -2.94 14.57 5.56
C LEU A 85 -4.09 14.86 4.58
N ASN A 86 -4.98 15.80 4.89
CA ASN A 86 -6.04 16.22 3.98
C ASN A 86 -5.48 16.80 2.66
N PHE A 87 -4.36 17.52 2.72
CA PHE A 87 -3.74 18.15 1.54
C PHE A 87 -3.19 17.13 0.53
N PHE A 88 -3.00 15.87 0.94
CA PHE A 88 -2.49 14.80 0.08
C PHE A 88 -3.61 13.91 -0.49
N THR A 89 -4.87 14.26 -0.25
CA THR A 89 -6.04 13.66 -0.91
C THR A 89 -6.82 14.72 -1.68
N SER A 90 -7.50 15.60 -0.95
CA SER A 90 -8.44 16.58 -1.45
C SER A 90 -8.97 17.40 -0.27
N ILE A 91 -9.12 18.70 -0.48
CA ILE A 91 -9.87 19.59 0.41
C ILE A 91 -10.97 20.29 -0.39
N PRO A 92 -12.10 20.66 0.24
CA PRO A 92 -13.14 21.42 -0.44
C PRO A 92 -12.55 22.70 -1.05
N PHE A 93 -12.76 22.89 -2.36
CA PHE A 93 -12.29 24.04 -3.15
C PHE A 93 -10.79 24.15 -3.41
N GLY A 94 -10.01 23.10 -3.13
CA GLY A 94 -8.60 23.02 -3.52
C GLY A 94 -7.63 23.43 -2.45
#